data_AF-A0AAF0VGF2-F1
#
_entry.id   AF-A0AAF0VGF2-F1
#
_cell.length_a   1.000
_cell.length_b   1.000
_cell.length_c   1.000
_cell.angle_alpha   90.00
_cell.angle_beta   90.00
_cell.angle_gamma   90.00
#
_symmetry.space_group_name_H-M   'P 1'
#
loop_
_entity.id
_entity.type
_entity.pdbx_description
1 polymer ?
#
loop_
_entity_poly.entity_id
_entity_poly.type
_entity_poly.pdbx_seq_one_letter_code
_entity_poly.pdbx_strand_id
1 'polypeptide(L)'
;MSRETWDLGHPYDKSGSDVVAEHPYEDVPVPWVKPDSILYRDKVIVVLYTVRRGPHGTTYVPGKAYWCWCSVEGREQQAGMFSISGAEDKSPQTWGGLREVTPSQVVAVEWHGDIHTEVWYQGDCYDVDGAPTFRQHGEVPHYEMHIRRNADYSQIPVGLRPKPPEPDPDDHVWGEADGKSFH
;
A
#
# COMPACT_ATOMS: atom_id res chain seq x y z
N MET A 1 24.78 43.30 64.31
CA MET A 1 24.81 41.91 63.81
C MET A 1 23.48 41.65 63.10
N SER A 2 23.40 41.94 61.81
CA SER A 2 22.21 41.70 60.98
C SER A 2 22.21 40.25 60.50
N ARG A 3 21.13 39.51 60.77
CA ARG A 3 20.90 38.17 60.21
C ARG A 3 20.56 38.33 58.73
N GLU A 4 21.46 37.92 57.86
CA GLU A 4 21.19 37.73 56.43
C GLU A 4 20.23 36.54 56.28
N THR A 5 18.99 36.82 55.86
CA THR A 5 18.04 35.81 55.42
C THR A 5 18.39 35.39 54.00
N TRP A 6 18.88 34.16 53.84
CA TRP A 6 19.08 33.54 52.53
C TRP A 6 17.71 33.18 51.94
N ASP A 7 17.24 34.01 51.01
CA ASP A 7 16.07 33.73 50.21
C ASP A 7 16.45 32.72 49.11
N LEU A 8 16.18 31.45 49.37
CA LEU A 8 16.35 30.37 48.40
C LEU A 8 15.03 30.27 47.62
N GLY A 9 14.93 31.07 46.56
CA GLY A 9 13.74 31.13 45.68
C GLY A 9 13.18 29.76 45.31
N HIS A 10 11.86 29.68 45.17
CA HIS A 10 11.18 28.41 44.91
C HIS A 10 11.46 27.93 43.47
N PRO A 11 11.58 26.61 43.23
CA PRO A 11 11.93 26.04 41.91
C PRO A 11 10.87 26.27 40.82
N TYR A 12 9.79 27.00 41.11
CA TYR A 12 8.70 27.31 40.18
C TYR A 12 8.59 28.81 39.83
N ASP A 13 9.54 29.66 40.28
CA ASP A 13 9.52 31.12 40.03
C ASP A 13 10.02 31.55 38.64
N LYS A 14 10.21 30.62 37.69
CA LYS A 14 10.51 30.97 36.30
C LYS A 14 9.24 30.93 35.46
N SER A 15 8.66 32.12 35.24
CA SER A 15 7.76 32.38 34.12
C SER A 15 8.46 32.05 32.79
N GLY A 16 7.71 31.50 31.85
CA GLY A 16 8.20 30.90 30.61
C GLY A 16 9.01 31.80 29.66
N SER A 17 9.44 31.14 28.59
CA SER A 17 10.39 31.56 27.54
C SER A 17 11.83 31.76 28.01
N ASP A 18 12.61 30.69 28.02
CA ASP A 18 14.05 30.65 27.63
C ASP A 18 14.73 29.33 28.05
N VAL A 19 14.14 28.21 27.63
CA VAL A 19 14.86 26.95 27.48
C VAL A 19 14.52 26.45 26.09
N VAL A 20 15.17 27.04 25.09
CA VAL A 20 15.38 26.35 23.81
C VAL A 20 16.24 25.16 24.16
N ALA A 21 15.61 24.01 24.40
CA ALA A 21 16.31 22.74 24.37
C ALA A 21 16.73 22.55 22.92
N GLU A 22 17.91 23.07 22.55
CA GLU A 22 18.60 22.63 21.36
C GLU A 22 18.74 21.11 21.49
N HIS A 23 17.99 20.36 20.68
CA HIS A 23 18.13 18.91 20.58
C HIS A 23 19.55 18.64 20.05
N PRO A 24 20.48 18.12 20.87
CA PRO A 24 21.90 18.05 20.52
C PRO A 24 22.23 16.85 19.62
N TYR A 25 21.21 16.19 19.07
CA TYR A 25 21.38 15.12 18.11
C TYR A 25 20.94 15.67 16.76
N GLU A 26 21.92 15.97 15.91
CA GLU A 26 21.70 16.14 14.48
C GLU A 26 20.84 14.96 13.96
N ASP A 27 19.91 15.25 13.06
CA ASP A 27 19.05 14.28 12.38
C ASP A 27 19.91 13.31 11.53
N VAL A 28 20.63 12.41 12.19
CA VAL A 28 21.27 11.28 11.53
C VAL A 28 20.14 10.44 10.97
N PRO A 29 20.02 10.28 9.64
CA PRO A 29 18.99 9.46 9.04
C PRO A 29 19.17 8.04 9.55
N VAL A 30 18.31 7.60 10.46
CA VAL A 30 18.28 6.21 10.89
C VAL A 30 17.76 5.42 9.70
N PRO A 31 18.53 4.45 9.17
CA PRO A 31 18.06 3.63 8.06
C PRO A 31 16.74 2.95 8.45
N TRP A 32 15.77 2.97 7.53
CA TRP A 32 14.52 2.27 7.77
C TRP A 32 14.79 0.78 8.01
N VAL A 33 14.17 0.24 9.06
CA VAL A 33 14.21 -1.18 9.37
C VAL A 33 12.81 -1.72 9.19
N LYS A 34 12.68 -2.76 8.36
CA LYS A 34 11.40 -3.44 8.12
C LYS A 34 10.75 -3.86 9.45
N PRO A 35 9.54 -3.38 9.76
CA PRO A 35 8.82 -3.82 10.94
C PRO A 35 8.49 -5.32 10.87
N ASP A 36 8.59 -6.01 12.01
CA ASP A 36 8.17 -7.39 12.14
C ASP A 36 6.66 -7.45 12.44
N SER A 37 5.86 -7.13 11.42
CA SER A 37 4.40 -7.14 11.49
C SER A 37 3.82 -7.77 10.22
N ILE A 38 2.61 -8.32 10.33
CA ILE A 38 1.88 -8.95 9.23
C ILE A 38 1.70 -8.02 8.04
N LEU A 39 1.57 -6.70 8.27
CA LEU A 39 1.37 -5.69 7.23
C LEU A 39 2.60 -5.46 6.34
N TYR A 40 3.74 -6.02 6.70
CA TYR A 40 4.98 -5.94 5.92
C TYR A 40 5.40 -7.32 5.40
N ARG A 41 4.54 -8.33 5.49
CA ARG A 41 4.90 -9.70 5.12
C ARG A 41 5.30 -9.82 3.64
N ASP A 42 4.53 -9.19 2.78
CA ASP A 42 4.61 -9.29 1.33
C ASP A 42 5.12 -7.97 0.71
N LYS A 43 5.80 -8.08 -0.44
CA LYS A 43 6.22 -6.92 -1.25
C LYS A 43 5.67 -7.07 -2.64
N VAL A 44 4.89 -6.09 -3.09
CA VAL A 44 4.22 -6.11 -4.39
C VAL A 44 4.70 -4.96 -5.26
N ILE A 45 4.52 -5.10 -6.58
CA ILE A 45 4.71 -4.01 -7.53
C ILE A 45 3.34 -3.43 -7.84
N VAL A 46 3.21 -2.11 -7.75
CA VAL A 46 1.96 -1.39 -8.01
C VAL A 46 2.15 -0.47 -9.21
N VAL A 47 1.24 -0.55 -10.17
CA VAL A 47 1.27 0.28 -11.38
C VAL A 47 0.01 1.14 -11.43
N LEU A 48 0.20 2.45 -11.39
CA LEU A 48 -0.88 3.41 -11.47
C LEU A 48 -1.21 3.70 -12.93
N TYR A 49 -2.45 3.50 -13.37
CA TYR A 49 -2.85 3.89 -14.73
C TYR A 49 -3.49 5.27 -14.76
N THR A 50 -3.13 6.03 -15.79
CA THR A 50 -3.86 7.25 -16.15
C THR A 50 -4.95 6.92 -17.14
N VAL A 51 -6.18 7.32 -16.82
CA VAL A 51 -7.34 7.17 -17.69
C VAL A 51 -7.39 8.28 -18.73
N ARG A 52 -7.25 7.94 -20.01
CA ARG A 52 -7.45 8.86 -21.14
C ARG A 52 -8.76 8.57 -21.84
N ARG A 53 -9.62 9.59 -21.94
CA ARG A 53 -10.89 9.51 -22.66
C ARG A 53 -10.72 10.06 -24.07
N GLY A 54 -11.10 9.27 -25.07
CA GLY A 54 -11.07 9.67 -26.47
C GLY A 54 -12.35 9.31 -27.22
N PRO A 55 -12.45 9.67 -28.51
CA PRO A 55 -13.62 9.39 -29.35
C PRO A 55 -13.95 7.90 -29.50
N HIS A 56 -12.99 7.02 -29.23
CA HIS A 56 -13.12 5.56 -29.35
C HIS A 56 -13.30 4.85 -28.00
N GLY A 57 -13.53 5.61 -26.93
CA GLY A 57 -13.70 5.09 -25.57
C GLY A 57 -12.54 5.46 -24.65
N THR A 58 -12.36 4.65 -23.61
CA THR A 58 -11.37 4.87 -22.55
C THR A 58 -10.12 4.04 -22.80
N THR A 59 -8.96 4.67 -22.73
CA THR A 59 -7.65 4.00 -22.79
C THR A 59 -6.94 4.15 -21.47
N TYR A 60 -6.35 3.07 -20.98
CA TYR A 60 -5.50 3.06 -19.80
C TYR A 60 -4.04 3.21 -20.24
N VAL A 61 -3.36 4.23 -19.71
CA VAL A 61 -1.94 4.44 -19.98
C VAL A 61 -1.18 4.08 -18.70
N PRO A 62 -0.30 3.05 -18.73
CA PRO A 62 0.48 2.67 -17.57
C PRO A 62 1.39 3.83 -17.17
N GLY A 63 1.33 4.20 -15.89
CA GLY A 63 2.20 5.18 -15.26
C GLY A 63 3.46 4.53 -14.70
N LYS A 64 4.03 5.18 -13.68
CA LYS A 64 5.19 4.68 -12.95
C LYS A 64 4.81 3.48 -12.08
N ALA A 65 5.74 2.52 -11.96
CA ALA A 65 5.62 1.38 -11.06
C ALA A 65 6.31 1.67 -9.72
N TYR A 66 5.71 1.23 -8.62
CA TYR A 66 6.21 1.43 -7.26
C TYR A 66 6.30 0.10 -6.52
N TRP A 67 7.22 0.01 -5.58
CA TRP A 67 7.20 -1.04 -4.58
C TRP A 67 6.24 -0.67 -3.45
N CYS A 68 5.51 -1.65 -2.94
CA CYS A 68 4.65 -1.48 -1.77
C CYS A 68 4.82 -2.67 -0.81
N TRP A 69 5.09 -2.37 0.46
CA TRP A 69 5.02 -3.36 1.54
C TRP A 69 3.57 -3.51 2.00
N CYS A 70 3.10 -4.76 2.05
CA CYS A 70 1.72 -5.07 2.41
C CYS A 70 1.56 -6.50 2.96
N SER A 71 0.33 -6.88 3.24
CA SER A 71 -0.12 -8.27 3.38
C SER A 71 -1.07 -8.59 2.23
N VAL A 72 -0.82 -9.67 1.49
CA VAL A 72 -1.77 -10.21 0.51
C VAL A 72 -2.48 -11.41 1.12
N GLU A 73 -3.77 -11.27 1.37
CA GLU A 73 -4.60 -12.29 2.02
C GLU A 73 -5.60 -12.90 1.04
N GLY A 74 -5.52 -14.22 0.86
CA GLY A 74 -6.60 -14.95 0.19
C GLY A 74 -7.83 -14.97 1.08
N ARG A 75 -8.95 -14.41 0.61
CA ARG A 75 -10.22 -14.51 1.32
C ARG A 75 -10.93 -15.77 0.83
N GLU A 76 -11.06 -16.78 1.68
CA GLU A 76 -12.03 -17.86 1.43
C GLU A 76 -13.44 -17.26 1.39
N GLN A 77 -14.18 -17.56 0.33
CA GLN A 77 -15.50 -16.97 0.08
C GLN A 77 -16.45 -17.18 1.26
N GLN A 78 -17.02 -16.09 1.79
CA GLN A 78 -18.24 -16.20 2.56
C GLN A 78 -19.33 -16.70 1.60
N ALA A 79 -20.06 -17.75 1.99
CA ALA A 79 -20.95 -18.57 1.17
C ALA A 79 -22.16 -17.88 0.49
N GLY A 80 -22.14 -16.56 0.30
CA GLY A 80 -23.20 -15.76 -0.33
C GLY A 80 -22.93 -15.32 -1.78
N MET A 81 -21.71 -15.46 -2.30
CA MET A 81 -21.35 -15.00 -3.65
C MET A 81 -21.71 -16.00 -4.78
N PHE A 82 -22.37 -17.11 -4.45
CA PHE A 82 -22.97 -18.04 -5.43
C PHE A 82 -24.26 -17.51 -6.10
N SER A 83 -24.58 -16.23 -5.89
CA SER A 83 -25.75 -15.58 -6.51
C SER A 83 -25.40 -14.78 -7.78
N ILE A 84 -24.18 -14.88 -8.31
CA ILE A 84 -23.92 -14.46 -9.70
C ILE A 84 -24.65 -15.47 -10.59
N SER A 85 -25.81 -15.04 -11.07
CA SER A 85 -26.80 -15.76 -11.87
C SER A 85 -26.16 -16.67 -12.92
N GLY A 86 -26.71 -17.88 -13.07
CA GLY A 86 -26.28 -18.92 -14.03
C GLY A 86 -26.37 -18.52 -15.51
N ALA A 87 -25.59 -17.52 -15.89
CA ALA A 87 -25.37 -17.01 -17.24
C ALA A 87 -23.88 -16.85 -17.57
N GLU A 88 -22.96 -17.07 -16.62
CA GLU A 88 -21.54 -17.21 -16.95
C GLU A 88 -21.29 -18.61 -17.52
N ASP A 89 -20.96 -18.60 -18.81
CA ASP A 89 -20.59 -19.75 -19.61
C ASP A 89 -19.50 -20.57 -18.89
N LYS A 90 -19.85 -21.82 -18.53
CA LYS A 90 -18.91 -22.77 -17.91
C LYS A 90 -18.07 -23.53 -18.94
N SER A 91 -18.24 -23.21 -20.23
CA SER A 91 -17.41 -23.77 -21.29
C SER A 91 -16.32 -22.75 -21.68
N PRO A 92 -15.04 -23.15 -21.69
CA PRO A 92 -13.95 -22.24 -22.03
C PRO A 92 -14.05 -21.90 -23.53
N GLN A 93 -14.67 -20.78 -23.86
CA GLN A 93 -14.53 -20.21 -25.18
C GLN A 93 -13.13 -19.64 -25.33
N THR A 94 -12.53 -19.89 -26.48
CA THR A 94 -11.11 -19.71 -26.82
C THR A 94 -10.57 -18.29 -26.70
N TRP A 95 -11.40 -17.31 -26.31
CA TRP A 95 -11.04 -15.92 -26.09
C TRP A 95 -11.80 -15.39 -24.86
N GLY A 96 -11.08 -15.13 -23.77
CA GLY A 96 -11.64 -14.71 -22.48
C GLY A 96 -11.46 -15.80 -21.42
N GLY A 97 -10.22 -15.92 -20.91
CA GLY A 97 -9.89 -16.89 -19.87
C GLY A 97 -10.78 -16.73 -18.63
N LEU A 98 -11.00 -17.84 -17.93
CA LEU A 98 -11.72 -17.89 -16.65
C LEU A 98 -11.09 -16.86 -15.69
N ARG A 99 -11.83 -15.80 -15.38
CA ARG A 99 -11.43 -14.85 -14.34
C ARG A 99 -11.57 -15.54 -12.99
N GLU A 100 -10.53 -15.48 -12.17
CA GLU A 100 -10.56 -16.05 -10.83
C GLU A 100 -11.64 -15.34 -10.00
N VAL A 101 -12.57 -16.12 -9.47
CA VAL A 101 -13.74 -15.63 -8.73
C VAL A 101 -13.39 -15.30 -7.27
N THR A 102 -12.24 -15.76 -6.78
CA THR A 102 -11.78 -15.51 -5.41
C THR A 102 -10.99 -14.21 -5.36
N PRO A 103 -11.56 -13.10 -4.85
CA PRO A 103 -10.79 -11.89 -4.62
C PRO A 103 -9.79 -12.16 -3.50
N SER A 104 -8.55 -11.70 -3.70
CA SER A 104 -7.62 -11.54 -2.59
C SER A 104 -7.78 -10.13 -2.04
N GLN A 105 -7.31 -9.88 -0.83
CA GLN A 105 -7.28 -8.56 -0.23
C GLN A 105 -5.83 -8.14 -0.02
N VAL A 106 -5.50 -6.91 -0.38
CA VAL A 106 -4.26 -6.25 0.00
C VAL A 106 -4.54 -5.41 1.23
N VAL A 107 -3.63 -5.48 2.20
CA VAL A 107 -3.66 -4.67 3.42
C VAL A 107 -2.31 -3.95 3.53
N ALA A 108 -2.30 -2.62 3.46
CA ALA A 108 -1.07 -1.83 3.40
C ALA A 108 -1.14 -0.61 4.31
N VAL A 109 -0.04 -0.26 4.96
CA VAL A 109 0.04 0.96 5.81
C VAL A 109 0.00 2.26 4.98
N GLU A 110 0.42 2.17 3.73
CA GLU A 110 0.47 3.28 2.78
C GLU A 110 -0.06 2.79 1.43
N TRP A 111 -0.94 3.56 0.81
CA TRP A 111 -1.54 3.21 -0.47
C TRP A 111 -1.95 4.46 -1.26
N HIS A 112 -1.46 4.56 -2.50
CA HIS A 112 -1.73 5.70 -3.40
C HIS A 112 -2.50 5.31 -4.66
N GLY A 113 -2.84 4.03 -4.81
CA GLY A 113 -3.60 3.53 -5.95
C GLY A 113 -5.10 3.76 -5.83
N ASP A 114 -5.79 3.62 -6.96
CA ASP A 114 -7.24 3.66 -7.10
C ASP A 114 -7.78 2.42 -7.84
N ILE A 115 -9.03 2.47 -8.31
CA ILE A 115 -9.68 1.38 -9.06
C ILE A 115 -9.04 1.09 -10.43
N HIS A 116 -8.08 1.90 -10.87
CA HIS A 116 -7.35 1.74 -12.13
C HIS A 116 -5.91 1.32 -11.88
N THR A 117 -5.66 0.71 -10.73
CA THR A 117 -4.35 0.24 -10.32
C THR A 117 -4.20 -1.24 -10.58
N GLU A 118 -3.03 -1.61 -11.08
CA GLU A 118 -2.61 -3.00 -11.30
C GLU A 118 -1.57 -3.38 -10.25
N VAL A 119 -1.63 -4.61 -9.77
CA VAL A 119 -0.75 -5.17 -8.74
C VAL A 119 -0.12 -6.44 -9.28
N TRP A 120 1.21 -6.51 -9.21
CA TRP A 120 1.94 -7.73 -9.54
C TRP A 120 2.43 -8.40 -8.26
N TYR A 121 2.11 -9.68 -8.15
CA TYR A 121 2.45 -10.50 -6.98
C TYR A 121 2.70 -11.94 -7.41
N GLN A 122 3.80 -12.52 -6.93
CA GLN A 122 4.22 -13.89 -7.23
C GLN A 122 4.24 -14.29 -8.72
N GLY A 123 4.48 -13.32 -9.61
CA GLY A 123 4.56 -13.54 -11.06
C GLY A 123 3.21 -13.49 -11.78
N ASP A 124 2.12 -13.19 -11.06
CA ASP A 124 0.80 -12.94 -11.63
C ASP A 124 0.43 -11.47 -11.54
N CYS A 125 -0.57 -11.10 -12.34
CA CYS A 125 -1.09 -9.74 -12.45
C CYS A 125 -2.55 -9.69 -11.94
N TYR A 126 -2.84 -8.69 -11.12
CA TYR A 126 -4.12 -8.46 -10.48
C TYR A 126 -4.59 -7.03 -10.72
N ASP A 127 -5.89 -6.84 -10.94
CA ASP A 127 -6.51 -5.53 -10.96
C ASP A 127 -7.10 -5.22 -9.58
N VAL A 128 -6.99 -3.97 -9.14
CA VAL A 128 -7.70 -3.49 -7.95
C VAL A 128 -9.20 -3.47 -8.22
N ASP A 129 -9.97 -4.19 -7.39
CA ASP A 129 -11.40 -4.41 -7.53
C ASP A 129 -12.17 -3.64 -6.43
N GLY A 130 -12.39 -2.35 -6.70
CA GLY A 130 -13.09 -1.45 -5.78
C GLY A 130 -12.18 -0.42 -5.12
N ALA A 131 -12.80 0.56 -4.46
CA ALA A 131 -12.08 1.68 -3.88
C ALA A 131 -11.29 1.22 -2.63
N PRO A 132 -10.04 1.70 -2.43
CA PRO A 132 -9.32 1.51 -1.19
C PRO A 132 -10.10 2.05 -0.01
N THR A 133 -10.19 1.27 1.06
CA THR A 133 -10.86 1.66 2.29
C THR A 133 -9.84 1.88 3.38
N PHE A 134 -9.76 3.10 3.90
CA PHE A 134 -8.91 3.39 5.05
C PHE A 134 -9.57 2.89 6.35
N ARG A 135 -8.80 2.18 7.16
CA ARG A 135 -9.18 1.64 8.46
C ARG A 135 -8.40 2.34 9.55
N GLN A 136 -9.13 2.96 10.47
CA GLN A 136 -8.56 3.56 11.68
C GLN A 136 -8.38 2.54 12.82
N HIS A 137 -8.91 1.32 12.65
CA HIS A 137 -8.96 0.28 13.68
C HIS A 137 -8.16 -0.93 13.22
N GLY A 138 -7.48 -1.58 14.16
CA GLY A 138 -6.47 -2.62 13.91
C GLY A 138 -5.26 -2.43 14.82
N GLU A 139 -4.16 -3.14 14.57
CA GLU A 139 -2.88 -2.89 15.26
C GLU A 139 -2.32 -1.50 14.92
N VAL A 140 -2.46 -1.10 13.65
CA VAL A 140 -2.13 0.24 13.13
C VAL A 140 -3.14 0.68 12.07
N PRO A 141 -3.31 1.99 11.81
CA PRO A 141 -4.10 2.46 10.68
C PRO A 141 -3.55 1.95 9.36
N HIS A 142 -4.42 1.50 8.46
CA HIS A 142 -4.03 0.86 7.21
C HIS A 142 -5.14 0.99 6.16
N TYR A 143 -4.81 0.69 4.90
CA TYR A 143 -5.74 0.57 3.80
C TYR A 143 -6.04 -0.89 3.52
N GLU A 144 -7.29 -1.16 3.17
CA GLU A 144 -7.76 -2.44 2.64
C GLU A 144 -8.29 -2.25 1.22
N MET A 145 -7.92 -3.13 0.29
CA MET A 145 -8.46 -3.16 -1.06
C MET A 145 -8.55 -4.59 -1.57
N HIS A 146 -9.61 -4.90 -2.29
CA HIS A 146 -9.69 -6.18 -2.98
C HIS A 146 -8.90 -6.11 -4.28
N ILE A 147 -8.29 -7.23 -4.64
CA ILE A 147 -7.62 -7.44 -5.91
C ILE A 147 -8.17 -8.71 -6.56
N ARG A 148 -8.27 -8.69 -7.87
CA ARG A 148 -8.73 -9.82 -8.67
C ARG A 148 -7.68 -10.18 -9.70
N ARG A 149 -7.35 -11.47 -9.80
CA ARG A 149 -6.37 -11.94 -10.78
C ARG A 149 -6.89 -11.65 -12.19
N ASN A 150 -6.15 -10.86 -12.94
CA ASN A 150 -6.49 -10.48 -14.30
C ASN A 150 -6.20 -11.64 -15.26
N ALA A 151 -5.08 -12.33 -15.06
CA ALA A 151 -4.69 -13.48 -15.87
C ALA A 151 -3.86 -14.50 -15.07
N ASP A 152 -4.09 -15.77 -15.37
CA ASP A 152 -3.23 -16.87 -14.93
C ASP A 152 -2.09 -17.08 -15.93
N TYR A 153 -0.92 -16.52 -15.61
CA TYR A 153 0.24 -16.63 -16.49
C TYR A 153 0.93 -17.99 -16.43
N SER A 154 0.52 -18.89 -15.54
CA SER A 154 1.05 -20.27 -15.51
C SER A 154 0.77 -21.01 -16.83
N GLN A 155 -0.33 -20.65 -17.50
CA GLN A 155 -0.74 -21.24 -18.78
C GLN A 155 0.05 -20.70 -19.99
N ILE A 156 0.77 -19.59 -19.81
CA ILE A 156 1.61 -19.01 -20.86
C ILE A 156 3.02 -19.61 -20.75
N PRO A 157 3.68 -20.00 -21.87
CA PRO A 157 5.07 -20.46 -21.84
C PRO A 157 5.99 -19.43 -21.17
N VAL A 158 6.93 -19.88 -20.34
CA VAL A 158 7.77 -19.01 -19.48
C VAL A 158 8.43 -17.86 -20.24
N GLY A 159 8.96 -18.09 -21.44
CA GLY A 159 9.61 -17.06 -22.25
C GLY A 159 8.67 -16.02 -22.87
N LEU A 160 7.36 -16.25 -22.82
CA LEU A 160 6.31 -15.38 -23.36
C LEU A 160 5.44 -14.76 -22.26
N ARG A 161 5.67 -15.12 -20.99
CA ARG A 161 4.94 -14.54 -19.88
C ARG A 161 5.23 -13.03 -19.81
N PRO A 162 4.19 -12.19 -19.69
CA PRO A 162 4.37 -10.81 -19.30
C PRO A 162 5.24 -10.73 -18.05
N LYS A 163 6.19 -9.79 -18.06
CA LYS A 163 7.03 -9.52 -16.90
C LYS A 163 6.45 -8.33 -16.14
N PRO A 164 6.50 -8.34 -14.80
CA PRO A 164 6.15 -7.15 -14.06
C PRO A 164 7.07 -5.99 -14.48
N PRO A 165 6.56 -4.77 -14.57
CA PRO A 165 7.42 -3.61 -14.74
C PRO A 165 8.35 -3.48 -13.54
N GLU A 166 9.59 -3.08 -13.77
CA GLU A 166 10.56 -2.88 -12.69
C GLU A 166 10.38 -1.47 -12.11
N PRO A 167 10.04 -1.32 -10.81
CA PRO A 167 10.06 -0.02 -10.16
C PRO A 167 11.47 0.57 -10.13
N ASP A 168 11.55 1.91 -10.16
CA ASP A 168 12.81 2.63 -10.00
C ASP A 168 13.40 2.34 -8.59
N PRO A 169 14.65 1.89 -8.47
CA PRO A 169 15.23 1.59 -7.16
C PRO A 169 15.43 2.83 -6.27
N ASP A 170 15.48 4.02 -6.87
CA ASP A 170 15.65 5.29 -6.14
C ASP A 170 14.30 5.91 -5.71
N ASP A 171 13.18 5.29 -6.10
CA ASP A 171 11.86 5.74 -5.70
C ASP A 171 11.49 5.37 -4.27
N HIS A 172 10.53 6.13 -3.76
CA HIS A 172 9.84 5.81 -2.52
C HIS A 172 9.17 4.43 -2.59
N VAL A 173 9.44 3.61 -1.59
CA VAL A 173 8.77 2.33 -1.37
C VAL A 173 7.63 2.57 -0.40
N TRP A 174 6.40 2.32 -0.83
CA TRP A 174 5.23 2.57 0.01
C TRP A 174 5.28 1.67 1.25
N GLY A 175 5.11 2.30 2.42
CA GLY A 175 5.23 1.70 3.74
C GLY A 175 6.62 1.83 4.36
N GLU A 176 7.64 2.29 3.63
CA GLU A 176 8.90 2.69 4.24
C GLU A 176 8.76 4.11 4.82
N ALA A 177 9.21 4.34 6.05
CA ALA A 177 9.21 5.70 6.60
C ALA A 177 10.43 6.43 6.02
N ASP A 178 10.26 7.14 4.91
CA ASP A 178 11.35 7.82 4.20
C ASP A 178 11.37 9.34 4.45
N GLY A 179 10.51 9.83 5.35
CA GLY A 179 10.33 11.27 5.61
C GLY A 179 9.63 12.03 4.47
N LYS A 180 9.21 11.34 3.40
CA LYS A 180 8.38 11.87 2.30
C LYS A 180 6.99 11.26 2.38
N SER A 181 6.33 11.43 3.53
CA SER A 181 4.89 11.17 3.62
C SER A 181 4.15 12.11 2.66
N PHE A 182 3.61 11.57 1.58
CA PHE A 182 2.64 12.28 0.74
C PHE A 182 1.30 12.28 1.49
N HIS A 183 1.06 13.33 2.29
CA HIS A 183 -0.23 13.63 2.89
C HIS A 183 -1.10 14.46 1.96
#